data_AF-A0A947XRN9-F1
#
_entry.id   AF-A0A947XRN9-F1
#
_cell.length_a   1.000
_cell.length_b   1.000
_cell.length_c   1.000
_cell.angle_alpha   90.00
_cell.angle_beta   90.00
_cell.angle_gamma   90.00
#
_symmetry.space_group_name_H-M   'P 1'
#
loop_
_entity.id
_entity.type
_entity.pdbx_description
1 polymer ?
#
loop_
_entity_poly.entity_id
_entity_poly.type
_entity_poly.pdbx_seq_one_letter_code
_entity_poly.pdbx_strand_id
1 'polypeptide(L)'
;RAVQGRACLVGDAANAGDPFLGEGIGQALYSGRLAARAILEGDLALYNQGLKGLWREHRHGRLLARLIYGWPGFFQGLAYRRPGALELGFDILRGELAQAGVWRAVLAKLLRRQPTLDPEARGYYIKHLN
;
A
#
# COMPACT_ATOMS: atom_id res chain seq x y z
N ARG A 1 -11.12 2.51 12.70
CA ARG A 1 -12.42 2.95 12.12
C ARG A 1 -12.30 4.44 11.84
N ALA A 2 -12.85 4.93 10.75
CA ALA A 2 -12.76 6.33 10.33
C ALA A 2 -14.12 7.08 10.41
N VAL A 3 -15.13 6.46 11.04
CA VAL A 3 -16.50 6.99 11.11
C VAL A 3 -17.01 6.86 12.54
N GLN A 4 -17.68 7.90 13.02
CA GLN A 4 -18.35 7.96 14.31
C GLN A 4 -19.65 8.78 14.17
N GLY A 5 -20.81 8.14 14.30
CA GLY A 5 -22.10 8.82 14.12
C GLY A 5 -22.24 9.45 12.73
N ARG A 6 -22.40 10.77 12.69
CA ARG A 6 -22.54 11.57 11.44
C ARG A 6 -21.23 12.17 10.93
N ALA A 7 -20.10 11.84 11.56
CA ALA A 7 -18.78 12.36 11.19
C ALA A 7 -17.90 11.25 10.62
N CYS A 8 -17.06 11.61 9.65
CA CYS A 8 -15.98 10.76 9.15
C CYS A 8 -14.67 11.54 9.01
N LEU A 9 -13.55 10.83 9.15
CA LEU A 9 -12.20 11.34 8.91
C LEU A 9 -11.76 10.88 7.53
N VAL A 10 -10.97 11.69 6.82
CA VAL A 10 -10.42 11.36 5.49
C VAL A 10 -8.92 11.66 5.44
N GLY A 11 -8.22 11.09 4.46
CA GLY A 11 -6.79 11.26 4.27
C GLY A 11 -5.97 10.81 5.48
N ASP A 12 -4.97 11.60 5.85
CA ASP A 12 -4.06 11.27 6.95
C ASP A 12 -4.79 11.16 8.29
N ALA A 13 -5.87 11.93 8.49
CA ALA A 13 -6.73 11.80 9.67
C ALA A 13 -7.42 10.42 9.73
N ALA A 14 -7.62 9.76 8.59
CA ALA A 14 -8.13 8.39 8.50
C ALA A 14 -7.03 7.32 8.48
N ASN A 15 -5.75 7.72 8.66
CA ASN A 15 -4.58 6.86 8.48
C ASN A 15 -4.55 6.20 7.10
N ALA A 16 -4.86 6.99 6.06
CA ALA A 16 -4.88 6.53 4.68
C ALA A 16 -3.51 6.58 3.99
N GLY A 17 -2.51 7.27 4.54
CA GLY A 17 -1.19 7.43 3.92
C GLY A 17 -0.33 6.17 3.91
N ASP A 18 0.44 5.99 2.84
CA ASP A 18 1.33 4.84 2.62
C ASP A 18 2.51 4.86 3.62
N PRO A 19 2.62 3.85 4.50
CA PRO A 19 3.64 3.80 5.54
C PRO A 19 5.03 3.39 5.04
N PHE A 20 5.16 2.89 3.81
CA PHE A 20 6.42 2.46 3.23
C PHE A 20 6.98 3.50 2.27
N LEU A 21 6.17 3.99 1.32
CA LEU A 21 6.64 4.96 0.34
C LEU A 21 6.57 6.40 0.85
N GLY A 22 5.80 6.66 1.90
CA GLY A 22 5.54 8.00 2.39
C GLY A 22 4.58 8.81 1.52
N GLU A 23 3.89 8.18 0.57
CA GLU A 23 2.89 8.83 -0.26
C GLU A 23 1.54 8.96 0.46
N GLY A 24 1.00 10.18 0.55
CA GLY A 24 -0.31 10.44 1.15
C GLY A 24 -1.37 10.99 0.17
N ILE A 25 -0.95 11.64 -0.91
CA ILE A 25 -1.85 12.46 -1.74
C ILE A 25 -2.89 11.62 -2.48
N GLY A 26 -2.46 10.59 -3.22
CA GLY A 26 -3.38 9.70 -3.93
C GLY A 26 -4.39 9.03 -2.98
N GLN A 27 -3.94 8.75 -1.76
CA GLN A 27 -4.68 7.97 -0.79
C GLN A 27 -5.69 8.86 -0.09
N ALA A 28 -5.31 10.11 0.16
CA ALA A 28 -6.21 11.17 0.59
C ALA A 28 -7.32 11.41 -0.43
N LEU A 29 -6.98 11.58 -1.72
CA LEU A 29 -7.97 11.75 -2.78
C LEU A 29 -8.91 10.54 -2.89
N TYR A 30 -8.36 9.33 -2.89
CA TYR A 30 -9.15 8.09 -2.94
C TYR A 30 -10.10 7.97 -1.74
N SER A 31 -9.58 8.19 -0.53
CA SER A 31 -10.38 8.14 0.70
C SER A 31 -11.47 9.22 0.73
N GLY A 32 -11.19 10.43 0.25
CA GLY A 32 -12.18 11.50 0.12
C GLY A 32 -13.30 11.13 -0.84
N ARG A 33 -12.98 10.52 -1.99
CA ARG A 33 -13.97 10.05 -2.96
C ARG A 33 -14.86 8.93 -2.38
N LEU A 34 -14.29 8.01 -1.61
CA LEU A 34 -15.07 6.99 -0.91
C LEU A 34 -16.01 7.59 0.15
N ALA A 35 -15.52 8.58 0.92
CA ALA A 35 -16.33 9.27 1.92
C ALA A 35 -17.48 10.04 1.26
N ALA A 36 -17.23 10.75 0.16
CA ALA A 36 -18.26 11.46 -0.60
C ALA A 36 -19.36 10.52 -1.11
N ARG A 37 -19.00 9.36 -1.66
CA ARG A 37 -19.98 8.33 -2.08
C ARG A 37 -20.83 7.86 -0.90
N ALA A 38 -20.19 7.54 0.23
CA ALA A 38 -20.92 7.09 1.42
C ALA A 38 -21.87 8.17 1.98
N ILE A 39 -21.50 9.46 1.87
CA ILE A 39 -22.38 10.59 2.23
C ILE A 39 -23.59 10.66 1.30
N LEU A 40 -23.38 10.54 -0.02
CA LEU A 40 -24.47 10.59 -1.01
C LEU A 40 -25.45 9.43 -0.87
N GLU A 41 -24.96 8.24 -0.51
CA GLU A 41 -25.78 7.05 -0.22
C GLU A 41 -26.47 7.14 1.17
N GLY A 42 -26.13 8.13 1.99
CA GLY A 42 -26.67 8.28 3.34
C GLY A 42 -26.18 7.25 4.36
N ASP A 43 -25.19 6.42 4.01
CA ASP A 43 -24.62 5.39 4.88
C ASP A 43 -23.08 5.49 4.95
N LEU A 44 -22.60 6.15 6.01
CA LEU A 44 -21.16 6.25 6.29
C LEU A 44 -20.50 4.91 6.62
N ALA A 45 -21.24 3.85 6.96
CA ALA A 45 -20.64 2.53 7.15
C ALA A 45 -19.98 1.99 5.88
N LEU A 46 -20.50 2.38 4.69
CA LEU A 46 -19.92 2.05 3.39
C LEU A 46 -18.49 2.58 3.25
N TYR A 47 -18.19 3.76 3.81
CA TYR A 47 -16.83 4.32 3.80
C TYR A 47 -15.85 3.45 4.58
N ASN A 48 -16.22 3.02 5.79
CA ASN A 48 -15.40 2.10 6.59
C ASN A 48 -15.17 0.76 5.86
N GLN A 49 -16.14 0.28 5.08
CA GLN A 49 -15.98 -0.95 4.29
C GLN A 49 -15.00 -0.74 3.12
N GLY A 50 -15.13 0.36 2.38
CA GLY A 50 -14.23 0.70 1.27
C GLY A 50 -12.77 0.90 1.70
N LEU A 51 -12.54 1.45 2.90
CA LEU A 51 -11.18 1.62 3.45
C LEU A 51 -10.49 0.32 3.86
N LYS A 52 -11.23 -0.79 4.07
CA LYS A 52 -10.62 -2.04 4.55
C LYS A 52 -9.54 -2.56 3.60
N GLY A 53 -9.74 -2.44 2.29
CA GLY A 53 -8.76 -2.88 1.29
C GLY A 53 -7.46 -2.09 1.40
N LEU A 54 -7.57 -0.77 1.49
CA LEU A 54 -6.44 0.14 1.65
C LEU A 54 -5.65 -0.16 2.93
N TRP A 55 -6.34 -0.25 4.08
CA TRP A 55 -5.68 -0.55 5.35
C TRP A 55 -5.02 -1.93 5.40
N ARG A 56 -5.58 -2.92 4.70
CA ARG A 56 -4.98 -4.25 4.57
C ARG A 56 -3.67 -4.18 3.80
N GLU A 57 -3.64 -3.46 2.68
CA GLU A 57 -2.39 -3.25 1.93
C GLU A 57 -1.35 -2.52 2.79
N HIS A 58 -1.74 -1.44 3.46
CA HIS A 58 -0.84 -0.66 4.31
C HIS A 58 -0.27 -1.44 5.50
N ARG A 59 -0.92 -2.52 5.94
CA ARG A 59 -0.33 -3.43 6.94
C ARG A 59 0.93 -4.10 6.41
N HIS A 60 0.96 -4.46 5.14
CA HIS A 60 2.14 -5.00 4.48
C HIS A 60 3.22 -3.92 4.31
N GLY A 61 2.84 -2.71 3.91
CA GLY A 61 3.75 -1.55 3.86
C GLY A 61 4.40 -1.24 5.22
N ARG A 62 3.63 -1.22 6.32
CA ARG A 62 4.19 -1.00 7.68
C ARG A 62 5.22 -2.05 8.06
N LEU A 63 4.99 -3.31 7.70
CA LEU A 63 5.93 -4.38 8.00
C LEU A 63 7.21 -4.24 7.15
N LEU A 64 7.07 -3.90 5.87
CA LEU A 64 8.19 -3.60 4.98
C LEU A 64 9.03 -2.42 5.50
N ALA A 65 8.38 -1.30 5.86
CA ALA A 65 9.03 -0.14 6.45
C ALA A 65 9.81 -0.50 7.70
N ARG A 66 9.21 -1.26 8.64
CA ARG A 66 9.89 -1.69 9.87
C ARG A 66 11.13 -2.54 9.61
N LEU A 67 11.09 -3.42 8.61
CA LEU A 67 12.25 -4.26 8.26
C LEU A 67 13.34 -3.47 7.55
N ILE A 68 12.97 -2.73 6.50
CA ILE A 68 13.91 -2.05 5.62
C ILE A 68 14.55 -0.87 6.35
N TYR A 69 13.74 -0.03 7.00
CA TYR A 69 14.25 1.10 7.79
C TYR A 69 14.82 0.67 9.15
N GLY A 70 14.47 -0.51 9.65
CA GLY A 70 15.06 -1.07 10.87
C GLY A 70 16.51 -1.51 10.67
N TRP A 71 16.86 -2.08 9.51
CA TRP A 71 18.21 -2.57 9.18
C TRP A 71 18.76 -2.02 7.87
N PRO A 72 18.97 -0.69 7.77
CA PRO A 72 19.32 -0.02 6.51
C PRO A 72 20.60 -0.58 5.88
N GLY A 73 21.65 -0.83 6.67
CA GLY A 73 22.93 -1.33 6.14
C GLY A 73 22.84 -2.71 5.49
N PHE A 74 22.00 -3.60 6.02
CA PHE A 74 21.78 -4.93 5.43
C PHE A 74 21.06 -4.82 4.09
N PHE A 75 19.96 -4.05 4.04
CA PHE A 75 19.16 -3.91 2.82
C PHE A 75 19.88 -3.08 1.75
N GLN A 76 20.65 -2.07 2.14
CA GLN A 76 21.50 -1.32 1.23
C GLN A 76 22.61 -2.21 0.64
N GLY A 77 23.27 -3.03 1.46
CA GLY A 77 24.24 -4.02 0.98
C GLY A 77 23.62 -5.07 0.05
N LEU A 78 22.37 -5.46 0.30
CA LEU A 78 21.62 -6.37 -0.57
C LEU A 78 21.28 -5.72 -1.92
N ALA A 79 20.84 -4.45 -1.90
CA ALA A 79 20.55 -3.66 -3.09
C ALA A 79 21.79 -3.52 -3.99
N TYR A 80 22.96 -3.20 -3.41
CA TYR A 80 24.21 -3.11 -4.16
C TYR A 80 24.65 -4.45 -4.77
N ARG A 81 24.37 -5.57 -4.11
CA ARG A 81 24.75 -6.91 -4.60
C ARG A 81 23.78 -7.49 -5.62
N ARG A 82 22.57 -6.94 -5.77
CA ARG A 82 21.51 -7.51 -6.59
C ARG A 82 20.76 -6.40 -7.34
N PRO A 83 21.12 -6.08 -8.60
CA PRO A 83 20.49 -5.00 -9.36
C PRO A 83 18.96 -5.12 -9.46
N GLY A 84 18.42 -6.34 -9.61
CA GLY A 84 16.96 -6.55 -9.63
C GLY A 84 16.22 -6.23 -8.33
N ALA A 85 16.92 -6.01 -7.21
CA ALA A 85 16.30 -5.51 -5.97
C ALA A 85 16.02 -4.00 -6.03
N LEU A 86 16.82 -3.24 -6.78
CA LEU A 86 16.59 -1.82 -7.05
C LEU A 86 15.41 -1.64 -8.01
N GLU A 87 15.35 -2.43 -9.08
CA GLU A 87 14.21 -2.44 -10.03
C GLU A 87 12.88 -2.72 -9.31
N LEU A 88 12.85 -3.76 -8.47
CA LEU A 88 11.72 -4.04 -7.59
C LEU A 88 11.33 -2.84 -6.70
N GLY A 89 12.31 -2.11 -6.17
CA GLY A 89 12.06 -0.88 -5.40
C GLY A 89 11.40 0.21 -6.24
N PHE A 90 11.87 0.42 -7.47
CA PHE A 90 11.28 1.39 -8.40
C PHE A 90 9.87 1.02 -8.84
N ASP A 91 9.59 -0.25 -9.08
CA ASP A 91 8.26 -0.72 -9.48
C ASP A 91 7.23 -0.53 -8.34
N ILE A 92 7.66 -0.68 -7.08
CA ILE A 92 6.83 -0.34 -5.91
C ILE A 92 6.64 1.18 -5.83
N LEU A 93 7.70 1.97 -6.00
CA LEU A 93 7.64 3.45 -5.98
C LEU A 93 6.72 4.01 -7.05
N ARG A 94 6.66 3.41 -8.24
CA ARG A 94 5.71 3.80 -9.31
C ARG A 94 4.28 3.33 -9.05
N GLY A 95 4.05 2.54 -8.00
CA GLY A 95 2.76 1.92 -7.71
C GLY A 95 2.35 0.81 -8.69
N GLU A 96 3.28 0.37 -9.54
CA GLU A 96 3.10 -0.71 -10.51
C GLU A 96 3.00 -2.07 -9.81
N LEU A 97 3.65 -2.20 -8.65
CA LEU A 97 3.55 -3.37 -7.77
C LEU A 97 2.91 -3.02 -6.42
N ALA A 98 1.87 -3.76 -6.06
CA ALA A 98 1.33 -3.78 -4.72
C ALA A 98 2.39 -4.30 -3.73
N GLN A 99 2.39 -3.72 -2.53
CA GLN A 99 3.35 -4.05 -1.46
C GLN A 99 3.30 -5.54 -1.04
N ALA A 100 2.16 -6.20 -1.25
CA ALA A 100 1.99 -7.64 -1.05
C ALA A 100 2.83 -8.49 -2.04
N GLY A 101 3.12 -7.96 -3.23
CA GLY A 101 3.96 -8.60 -4.25
C GLY A 101 5.39 -8.81 -3.77
N VAL A 102 5.91 -7.91 -2.94
CA VAL A 102 7.26 -8.00 -2.34
C VAL A 102 7.39 -9.24 -1.46
N TRP A 103 6.38 -9.51 -0.64
CA TRP A 103 6.34 -10.70 0.21
C TRP A 103 6.31 -11.99 -0.60
N ARG A 104 5.55 -12.01 -1.71
CA ARG A 104 5.54 -13.15 -2.64
C ARG A 104 6.89 -13.36 -3.29
N ALA A 105 7.58 -12.28 -3.68
CA ALA A 105 8.91 -12.38 -4.28
C ALA A 105 9.97 -12.89 -3.29
N VAL A 106 9.94 -12.40 -2.05
CA VAL A 106 10.82 -12.87 -0.97
C VAL A 106 10.56 -14.35 -0.67
N LEU A 107 9.29 -14.75 -0.55
CA LEU A 107 8.90 -16.13 -0.28
C LEU A 107 9.28 -17.07 -1.44
N ALA A 108 9.02 -16.68 -2.69
CA ALA A 108 9.41 -17.46 -3.86
C ALA A 108 10.92 -17.68 -3.91
N LYS A 109 11.72 -16.64 -3.62
CA LYS A 109 13.18 -16.73 -3.60
C LYS A 109 13.71 -17.60 -2.46
N LEU A 110 13.09 -17.54 -1.28
CA LEU A 110 13.37 -18.47 -0.16
C LEU A 110 13.07 -19.92 -0.54
N LEU A 111 12.00 -20.15 -1.30
CA LEU A 111 11.59 -21.45 -1.81
C LEU A 111 12.34 -21.87 -3.09
N ARG A 112 13.39 -21.13 -3.51
CA ARG A 112 14.13 -21.33 -4.78
C ARG A 112 13.25 -21.39 -6.04
N ARG A 113 12.08 -20.75 -6.00
CA ARG A 113 11.17 -20.58 -7.13
C ARG A 113 11.41 -19.22 -7.79
N GLN A 114 11.16 -19.13 -9.09
CA GLN A 114 11.21 -17.84 -9.77
C GLN A 114 10.08 -16.95 -9.25
N PRO A 115 10.37 -15.73 -8.77
CA PRO A 115 9.33 -14.81 -8.36
C PRO A 115 8.59 -14.32 -9.61
N THR A 116 7.37 -14.81 -9.83
CA THR A 116 6.46 -14.20 -10.80
C THR A 116 5.85 -12.96 -10.16
N LEU A 117 6.40 -11.82 -10.53
CA LEU A 117 5.82 -10.51 -10.23
C LEU A 117 4.78 -10.26 -11.31
N ASP A 118 3.52 -10.23 -10.91
CA ASP A 118 2.41 -9.95 -11.81
C ASP A 118 2.33 -8.43 -12.06
N PRO A 119 2.61 -7.94 -13.28
CA PRO A 119 2.55 -6.51 -13.60
C PRO A 119 1.14 -5.92 -13.49
N GLU A 120 0.09 -6.74 -13.46
CA GLU A 120 -1.29 -6.29 -13.26
C GLU A 120 -1.65 -6.09 -11.77
N ALA A 121 -0.77 -6.49 -10.85
CA ALA A 121 -0.95 -6.33 -9.42
C ALA A 121 -0.62 -4.92 -8.93
N ARG A 122 -1.17 -3.88 -9.59
CA ARG A 122 -1.06 -2.46 -9.18
C ARG A 122 -1.58 -2.24 -7.75
N GLY A 123 -1.06 -1.19 -7.10
CA GLY A 123 -1.50 -0.77 -5.76
C GLY A 123 -3.02 -0.56 -5.67
N TYR A 124 -3.62 -0.85 -4.51
CA TYR A 124 -5.08 -0.89 -4.34
C TYR A 124 -5.78 0.41 -4.74
N TYR A 125 -5.19 1.57 -4.42
CA TYR A 125 -5.78 2.87 -4.77
C TYR A 125 -5.67 3.18 -6.27
N ILE A 126 -4.57 2.80 -6.92
CA ILE A 126 -4.37 3.01 -8.36
C ILE A 126 -5.40 2.23 -9.18
N LYS A 127 -5.74 1.01 -8.75
CA LYS A 127 -6.79 0.17 -9.38
C LYS A 127 -8.19 0.79 -9.35
N HIS A 128 -8.41 1.73 -8.45
CA HIS A 128 -9.72 2.34 -8.29
C HIS A 128 -9.75 3.81 -8.75
N LEU A 129 -8.60 4.50 -8.85
CA LEU A 129 -8.51 5.88 -9.33
C LEU A 129 -8.49 5.99 -10.87
N ASN A 130 -7.84 5.04 -11.55
CA ASN A 130 -7.92 4.86 -13.01
C ASN A 130 -9.04 3.89 -13.38
#